data_AF-A0A9W8QTS1-F1
#
_entry.id   AF-A0A9W8QTS1-F1
#
_cell.length_a   1.000
_cell.length_b   1.000
_cell.length_c   1.000
_cell.angle_alpha   90.00
_cell.angle_beta   90.00
_cell.angle_gamma   90.00
#
_symmetry.space_group_name_H-M   'P 1'
#
loop_
_entity.id
_entity.type
_entity.pdbx_description
1 polymer ?
#
loop_
_entity_poly.entity_id
_entity_poly.type
_entity_poly.pdbx_seq_one_letter_code
_entity_poly.pdbx_strand_id
1 'polypeptide(L)'
;MKARFWQFSDPMSVAKWQTHCSQPKKSHIERAFSEFKLIAGVWNYLNDPGIQDKLIATHKDIAEWLVKFEKLYRKQYQTKAMNLGDIQWRDFMAVYFQAMVRFSKDWTDMRIRNLREVWTERLVQLNMQYQQALAASGTRLAAQIQTQRYAVLKNLDDINKWDTKFELRTTFDEEIFQRE
;
A
#
# COMPACT_ATOMS: atom_id res chain seq x y z
N MET A 1 -1.37 7.62 -15.03
CA MET A 1 -1.28 7.48 -13.55
C MET A 1 0.19 7.28 -13.23
N LYS A 2 0.94 8.36 -12.99
CA LYS A 2 2.39 8.31 -12.81
C LYS A 2 2.71 7.94 -11.37
N ALA A 3 3.19 6.72 -11.16
CA ALA A 3 4.13 6.28 -10.14
C ALA A 3 4.21 7.16 -8.87
N ARG A 4 3.14 7.20 -8.05
CA ARG A 4 3.08 8.01 -6.82
C ARG A 4 3.85 7.41 -5.64
N PHE A 5 4.33 6.18 -5.78
CA PHE A 5 4.98 5.49 -4.69
C PHE A 5 6.45 5.89 -4.51
N TRP A 6 7.09 6.42 -5.57
CA TRP A 6 8.48 6.87 -5.51
C TRP A 6 8.64 8.06 -4.54
N GLN A 7 9.73 8.06 -3.76
CA GLN A 7 10.06 9.06 -2.73
C GLN A 7 9.23 9.00 -1.43
N PHE A 8 8.62 7.84 -1.08
CA PHE A 8 7.78 7.73 0.13
C PHE A 8 6.61 8.73 0.16
N SER A 9 6.15 9.16 -1.02
CA SER A 9 4.98 10.01 -1.12
C SER A 9 3.72 9.20 -0.86
N ASP A 10 2.80 9.76 -0.07
CA ASP A 10 1.48 9.18 0.14
C ASP A 10 0.81 8.86 -1.21
N PRO A 11 0.35 7.61 -1.44
CA PRO A 11 -0.44 7.25 -2.63
C PRO A 11 -1.63 8.20 -2.84
N MET A 12 -2.21 8.61 -1.70
CA MET A 12 -3.23 9.64 -1.58
C MET A 12 -3.03 10.41 -0.28
N SER A 13 -3.03 11.75 -0.36
CA SER A 13 -2.93 12.60 0.82
C SER A 13 -4.09 12.36 1.79
N VAL A 14 -3.84 12.60 3.09
CA VAL A 14 -4.83 12.47 4.17
C VAL A 14 -6.13 13.21 3.82
N ALA A 15 -6.06 14.46 3.35
CA ALA A 15 -7.24 15.25 2.99
C ALA A 15 -8.07 14.62 1.87
N LYS A 16 -7.42 14.09 0.82
CA LYS A 16 -8.11 13.39 -0.27
C LYS A 16 -8.72 12.08 0.23
N TRP A 17 -8.03 11.36 1.10
CA TRP A 17 -8.56 10.13 1.70
C TRP A 17 -9.83 10.41 2.50
N GLN A 18 -9.80 11.42 3.38
CA GLN A 18 -10.96 11.83 4.17
C GLN A 18 -12.14 12.22 3.28
N THR A 19 -11.87 12.96 2.20
CA THR A 19 -12.90 13.46 1.29
C THR A 19 -13.53 12.35 0.44
N HIS A 20 -12.74 11.37 -0.03
CA HIS A 20 -13.18 10.44 -1.08
C HIS A 20 -13.24 8.96 -0.69
N CYS A 21 -12.67 8.58 0.46
CA CYS A 21 -12.56 7.19 0.89
C CYS A 21 -13.12 6.94 2.29
N SER A 22 -13.05 7.95 3.18
CA SER A 22 -13.35 7.80 4.61
C SER A 22 -14.79 8.19 4.99
N GLN A 23 -15.78 7.76 4.21
CA GLN A 23 -17.21 7.94 4.55
C GLN A 23 -17.95 6.61 4.37
N PRO A 24 -19.05 6.36 5.12
CA PRO A 24 -19.80 5.11 5.04
C PRO A 24 -20.73 5.09 3.81
N LYS A 25 -20.14 5.30 2.64
CA LYS A 25 -20.80 5.34 1.33
C LYS A 25 -20.17 4.28 0.42
N LYS A 26 -21.01 3.60 -0.38
CA LYS A 26 -20.55 2.56 -1.30
C LYS A 26 -19.45 3.04 -2.25
N SER A 27 -19.61 4.22 -2.85
CA SER A 27 -18.60 4.80 -3.75
C SER A 27 -17.27 5.10 -3.06
N HIS A 28 -17.28 5.40 -1.75
CA HIS A 28 -16.07 5.70 -1.00
C HIS A 28 -15.28 4.44 -0.68
N ILE A 29 -15.96 3.36 -0.26
CA ILE A 29 -15.29 2.07 -0.03
C ILE A 29 -14.77 1.45 -1.34
N GLU A 30 -15.51 1.58 -2.44
CA GLU A 30 -15.05 1.15 -3.76
C GLU A 30 -13.80 1.92 -4.20
N ARG A 31 -13.77 3.24 -3.94
CA ARG A 31 -12.59 4.06 -4.19
C ARG A 31 -11.41 3.61 -3.33
N ALA A 32 -11.63 3.41 -2.03
CA ALA A 32 -10.61 2.93 -1.11
C ALA A 32 -9.98 1.61 -1.58
N PHE A 33 -10.82 0.63 -1.95
CA PHE A 33 -10.35 -0.66 -2.48
C PHE A 33 -9.59 -0.52 -3.80
N SER A 34 -9.95 0.46 -4.62
CA SER A 34 -9.21 0.75 -5.85
C SER A 34 -7.80 1.27 -5.53
N GLU A 35 -7.64 2.11 -4.50
CA GLU A 35 -6.31 2.55 -4.06
C GLU A 35 -5.46 1.39 -3.52
N PHE A 36 -6.05 0.48 -2.73
CA PHE A 36 -5.34 -0.72 -2.25
C PHE A 36 -4.88 -1.63 -3.40
N LYS A 37 -5.72 -1.79 -4.43
CA LYS A 37 -5.34 -2.53 -5.65
C LYS A 37 -4.19 -1.87 -6.40
N LEU A 38 -4.12 -0.55 -6.44
CA LEU A 38 -3.03 0.16 -7.10
C LEU A 38 -1.70 -0.07 -6.38
N ILE A 39 -1.69 -0.02 -5.04
CA ILE A 39 -0.49 -0.30 -4.24
C ILE A 39 -0.04 -1.75 -4.45
N ALA A 40 -0.95 -2.72 -4.30
CA ALA A 40 -0.65 -4.12 -4.59
C ALA A 40 -0.16 -4.32 -6.05
N GLY A 41 -0.72 -3.58 -6.99
CA GLY A 41 -0.34 -3.63 -8.40
C GLY A 41 1.11 -3.21 -8.66
N VAL A 42 1.66 -2.27 -7.90
CA VAL A 42 3.07 -1.87 -8.00
C VAL A 42 3.98 -3.04 -7.63
N TRP A 43 3.71 -3.72 -6.53
CA TRP A 43 4.51 -4.85 -6.07
C TRP A 43 4.36 -6.07 -6.98
N ASN A 44 3.14 -6.36 -7.43
CA ASN A 44 2.90 -7.41 -8.42
C ASN A 44 3.67 -7.14 -9.72
N TYR A 45 3.74 -5.90 -10.17
CA TYR A 45 4.51 -5.51 -11.35
C TYR A 45 6.02 -5.69 -11.11
N LEU A 46 6.53 -5.25 -9.96
CA LEU A 46 7.95 -5.39 -9.61
C LEU A 46 8.37 -6.85 -9.38
N ASN A 47 7.43 -7.72 -9.01
CA ASN A 47 7.67 -9.16 -8.85
C ASN A 47 7.43 -9.97 -10.14
N ASP A 48 7.01 -9.33 -11.23
CA ASP A 48 6.94 -10.01 -12.52
C ASP A 48 8.35 -10.42 -12.96
N PRO A 49 8.60 -11.69 -13.34
CA PRO A 49 9.95 -12.15 -13.67
C PRO A 49 10.64 -11.30 -14.75
N GLY A 50 9.91 -10.91 -15.79
CA GLY A 50 10.48 -10.10 -16.87
C GLY A 50 10.78 -8.66 -16.46
N ILE A 51 10.16 -8.16 -15.40
CA ILE A 51 10.49 -6.87 -14.78
C ILE A 51 11.65 -7.02 -13.80
N GLN A 52 11.67 -8.09 -12.99
CA GLN A 52 12.78 -8.39 -12.09
C GLN A 52 14.09 -8.54 -12.85
N ASP A 53 14.12 -9.28 -13.96
CA ASP A 53 15.31 -9.46 -14.78
C ASP A 53 15.86 -8.11 -15.28
N LYS A 54 14.97 -7.21 -15.72
CA LYS A 54 15.35 -5.85 -16.17
C LYS A 54 15.85 -5.00 -15.02
N LEU A 55 15.24 -5.11 -13.85
CA LEU A 55 15.62 -4.37 -12.65
C LEU A 55 17.02 -4.82 -12.18
N ILE A 56 17.28 -6.13 -12.16
CA ILE A 56 18.59 -6.72 -11.84
C ILE A 56 19.64 -6.27 -12.85
N ALA A 57 19.36 -6.36 -14.16
CA ALA A 57 20.29 -5.93 -15.19
C ALA A 57 20.66 -4.44 -15.04
N THR A 58 19.66 -3.58 -14.84
CA THR A 58 19.89 -2.13 -14.65
C THR A 58 20.68 -1.85 -13.36
N HIS A 59 20.35 -2.55 -12.27
CA HIS A 59 21.07 -2.47 -11.00
C HIS A 59 22.56 -2.82 -11.17
N LYS A 60 22.84 -3.90 -11.89
CA LYS A 60 24.19 -4.35 -12.20
C LYS A 60 24.97 -3.32 -13.01
N ASP A 61 24.37 -2.78 -14.06
CA ASP A 61 25.01 -1.76 -14.91
C ASP A 61 25.43 -0.52 -14.09
N ILE A 62 24.58 -0.09 -13.16
CA ILE A 62 24.89 1.04 -12.25
C ILE A 62 26.01 0.67 -11.28
N ALA A 63 25.95 -0.52 -10.65
CA ALA A 63 26.98 -0.99 -9.73
C ALA A 63 28.35 -1.05 -10.43
N GLU A 64 28.42 -1.64 -11.63
CA GLU A 64 29.64 -1.70 -12.42
C GLU A 64 30.15 -0.31 -12.83
N TRP A 65 29.25 0.59 -13.20
CA TRP A 65 29.61 1.97 -13.50
C TRP A 65 30.22 2.68 -12.27
N LEU A 66 29.66 2.49 -11.08
CA LEU A 66 30.18 3.05 -9.83
C LEU A 66 31.57 2.49 -9.48
N VAL A 67 31.79 1.19 -9.68
CA VAL A 67 33.13 0.58 -9.52
C VAL A 67 34.14 1.20 -10.49
N LYS A 68 33.77 1.38 -11.75
CA LYS A 68 34.62 2.02 -12.78
C LYS A 68 34.92 3.48 -12.42
N PHE A 69 33.89 4.23 -11.99
CA PHE A 69 34.01 5.61 -11.56
C PHE A 69 34.97 5.74 -10.37
N GLU A 70 34.80 4.92 -9.33
CA GLU A 70 35.66 4.94 -8.15
C GLU A 70 37.12 4.66 -8.52
N LYS A 71 37.37 3.68 -9.39
CA LYS A 71 38.71 3.36 -9.88
C LYS A 71 39.38 4.55 -10.56
N LEU A 72 38.65 5.31 -11.38
CA LEU A 72 39.16 6.51 -12.04
C LEU A 72 39.38 7.65 -11.05
N TYR A 73 38.42 7.88 -10.15
CA TYR A 73 38.49 8.89 -9.11
C TYR A 73 39.73 8.70 -8.23
N ARG A 74 39.99 7.46 -7.81
CA ARG A 74 41.15 7.11 -6.97
C ARG A 74 42.50 7.29 -7.68
N LYS A 75 42.55 7.09 -9.01
CA LYS A 75 43.77 7.38 -9.78
C LYS A 75 44.13 8.88 -9.74
N GLN A 76 43.12 9.75 -9.73
CA GLN A 76 43.33 11.19 -9.74
C GLN A 76 43.55 11.78 -8.34
N TYR A 77 42.80 11.34 -7.34
CA TYR A 77 42.79 11.94 -6.01
C TYR A 77 43.47 11.09 -4.92
N GLN A 78 44.00 9.91 -5.26
CA GLN A 78 44.71 9.00 -4.34
C GLN A 78 43.94 8.67 -3.05
N THR A 79 42.61 8.56 -3.14
CA THR A 79 41.76 8.26 -1.99
C THR A 79 41.70 6.75 -1.68
N LYS A 80 41.30 6.42 -0.44
CA LYS A 80 40.95 5.05 -0.04
C LYS A 80 39.73 4.54 -0.82
N ALA A 81 39.55 3.22 -0.86
CA ALA A 81 38.36 2.60 -1.45
C ALA A 81 37.11 2.98 -0.64
N MET A 82 36.05 3.34 -1.35
CA MET A 82 34.72 3.68 -0.84
C MET A 82 33.72 2.55 -1.10
N ASN A 83 34.03 1.61 -2.00
CA ASN A 83 33.19 0.47 -2.36
C ASN A 83 31.80 0.92 -2.86
N LEU A 84 31.78 1.91 -3.76
CA LEU A 84 30.56 2.58 -4.19
C LEU A 84 29.55 1.63 -4.86
N GLY A 85 30.02 0.78 -5.77
CA GLY A 85 29.16 -0.21 -6.44
C GLY A 85 29.01 -1.51 -5.66
N ASP A 86 30.12 -2.01 -5.09
CA ASP A 86 30.17 -3.34 -4.47
C ASP A 86 29.42 -3.42 -3.15
N ILE A 87 29.29 -2.31 -2.42
CA ILE A 87 28.63 -2.27 -1.10
C ILE A 87 27.59 -1.15 -1.05
N GLN A 88 28.01 0.11 -1.21
CA GLN A 88 27.15 1.26 -0.91
C GLN A 88 25.87 1.29 -1.75
N TRP A 89 25.98 1.06 -3.06
CA TRP A 89 24.83 1.03 -3.96
C TRP A 89 23.89 -0.16 -3.72
N ARG A 90 24.46 -1.35 -3.53
CA ARG A 90 23.68 -2.57 -3.28
C ARG A 90 22.91 -2.48 -1.97
N ASP A 91 23.57 -2.06 -0.91
CA ASP A 91 22.95 -1.83 0.39
C ASP A 91 21.88 -0.75 0.33
N PHE A 92 22.17 0.36 -0.36
CA PHE A 92 21.19 1.41 -0.58
C PHE A 92 19.93 0.88 -1.28
N MET A 93 20.08 0.12 -2.37
CA MET A 93 18.93 -0.42 -3.11
C MET A 93 18.10 -1.39 -2.27
N ALA A 94 18.76 -2.31 -1.55
CA ALA A 94 18.07 -3.24 -0.66
C ALA A 94 17.28 -2.50 0.44
N VAL A 95 17.94 -1.58 1.16
CA VAL A 95 17.30 -0.78 2.22
C VAL A 95 16.18 0.10 1.67
N TYR A 96 16.37 0.69 0.49
CA TYR A 96 15.36 1.54 -0.15
C TYR A 96 14.08 0.75 -0.47
N PHE A 97 14.21 -0.42 -1.10
CA PHE A 97 13.04 -1.26 -1.43
C PHE A 97 12.38 -1.82 -0.17
N GLN A 98 13.16 -2.21 0.85
CA GLN A 98 12.62 -2.64 2.13
C GLN A 98 11.79 -1.53 2.81
N ALA A 99 12.32 -0.30 2.83
CA ALA A 99 11.60 0.85 3.38
C ALA A 99 10.31 1.13 2.59
N MET A 100 10.35 0.97 1.26
CA MET A 100 9.20 1.15 0.39
C MET A 100 8.11 0.10 0.65
N VAL A 101 8.48 -1.17 0.82
CA VAL A 101 7.53 -2.23 1.21
C VAL A 101 6.88 -1.89 2.55
N ARG A 102 7.69 -1.52 3.55
CA ARG A 102 7.18 -1.14 4.87
C ARG A 102 6.23 0.05 4.80
N PHE A 103 6.57 1.10 4.06
CA PHE A 103 5.70 2.26 3.87
C PHE A 103 4.35 1.89 3.24
N SER A 104 4.34 0.98 2.25
CA SER A 104 3.09 0.46 1.64
C SER A 104 2.18 -0.21 2.65
N LYS A 105 2.76 -1.03 3.53
CA LYS A 105 2.06 -1.75 4.59
C LYS A 105 1.50 -0.79 5.62
N ASP A 106 2.37 0.03 6.22
CA ASP A 106 1.99 0.99 7.26
C ASP A 106 0.88 1.94 6.77
N TRP A 107 0.99 2.44 5.54
CA TRP A 107 -0.03 3.30 4.94
C TRP A 107 -1.37 2.58 4.79
N THR A 108 -1.36 1.36 4.26
CA THR A 108 -2.59 0.59 3.98
C THR A 108 -3.27 0.13 5.26
N ASP A 109 -2.52 -0.35 6.23
CA ASP A 109 -3.05 -0.80 7.53
C ASP A 109 -3.75 0.33 8.26
N MET A 110 -3.14 1.52 8.28
CA MET A 110 -3.78 2.71 8.82
C MET A 110 -5.10 3.00 8.12
N ARG A 111 -5.17 2.89 6.79
CA ARG A 111 -6.39 3.15 6.02
C ARG A 111 -7.47 2.09 6.22
N ILE A 112 -7.09 0.83 6.36
CA ILE A 112 -7.99 -0.27 6.71
C ILE A 112 -8.61 -0.02 8.09
N ARG A 113 -7.81 0.39 9.09
CA ARG A 113 -8.31 0.77 10.42
C ARG A 113 -9.32 1.92 10.34
N ASN A 114 -9.02 2.98 9.60
CA ASN A 114 -9.94 4.11 9.41
C ASN A 114 -11.27 3.68 8.76
N LEU A 115 -11.24 2.76 7.78
CA LEU A 115 -12.47 2.24 7.19
C LEU A 115 -13.26 1.42 8.21
N ARG A 116 -12.60 0.54 8.97
CA ARG A 116 -13.28 -0.26 10.01
C ARG A 116 -14.01 0.64 10.99
N GLU A 117 -13.37 1.69 11.48
CA GLU A 117 -13.96 2.67 12.39
C GLU A 117 -15.23 3.29 11.81
N VAL A 118 -15.11 3.95 10.65
CA VAL A 118 -16.23 4.65 9.98
C VAL A 118 -17.41 3.72 9.68
N TRP A 119 -17.15 2.50 9.23
CA TRP A 119 -18.21 1.54 8.90
C TRP A 119 -18.81 0.89 10.16
N THR A 120 -18.04 0.73 11.23
CA THR A 120 -18.55 0.26 12.53
C THR A 120 -19.45 1.31 13.17
N GLU A 121 -19.06 2.59 13.15
CA GLU A 121 -19.91 3.70 13.61
C GLU A 121 -21.23 3.73 12.85
N ARG A 122 -21.20 3.56 11.52
CA ARG A 122 -22.42 3.47 10.71
C ARG A 122 -23.31 2.30 11.13
N LEU A 123 -22.72 1.14 11.44
CA LEU A 123 -23.47 -0.02 11.92
C LEU A 123 -24.14 0.28 13.27
N VAL A 124 -23.44 0.91 14.20
CA VAL A 124 -23.98 1.32 15.51
C VAL A 124 -25.17 2.27 15.33
N GLN A 125 -25.03 3.28 14.46
CA GLN A 125 -26.14 4.20 14.13
C GLN A 125 -27.36 3.45 13.58
N LEU A 126 -27.16 2.53 12.63
CA LEU A 126 -28.24 1.74 12.06
C LEU A 126 -28.88 0.80 13.09
N ASN A 127 -28.12 0.24 14.02
CA ASN A 127 -28.65 -0.58 15.10
C ASN A 127 -29.59 0.23 16.00
N MET A 128 -29.21 1.45 16.38
CA MET A 128 -30.08 2.34 17.16
C MET A 128 -31.36 2.72 16.39
N GLN A 129 -31.22 3.12 15.12
CA GLN A 129 -32.36 3.45 14.26
C GLN A 129 -33.31 2.27 14.07
N TYR A 130 -32.78 1.05 13.96
CA TYR A 130 -33.58 -0.16 13.86
C TYR A 130 -34.44 -0.41 15.11
N GLN A 131 -33.84 -0.28 16.31
CA GLN A 131 -34.57 -0.44 17.57
C GLN A 131 -35.67 0.61 17.73
N GLN A 132 -35.39 1.87 17.38
CA GLN A 132 -36.39 2.95 17.39
C GLN A 132 -37.54 2.68 16.41
N ALA A 133 -37.25 2.18 15.20
CA ALA A 133 -38.26 1.85 14.22
C ALA A 133 -39.18 0.69 14.67
N LEU A 134 -38.61 -0.31 15.35
CA LEU A 134 -39.40 -1.40 15.96
C LEU A 134 -40.32 -0.88 17.07
N ALA A 135 -39.79 -0.05 17.97
CA ALA A 135 -40.56 0.54 19.07
C ALA A 135 -41.73 1.40 18.56
N ALA A 136 -41.56 2.09 17.43
CA ALA A 136 -42.60 2.87 16.77
C ALA A 136 -43.57 2.05 15.88
N SER A 137 -43.50 0.70 15.91
CA SER A 137 -44.30 -0.20 15.05
C SER A 137 -44.13 0.04 13.54
N GLY A 138 -43.01 0.65 13.12
CA GLY A 138 -42.72 0.96 11.72
C GLY A 138 -42.11 -0.23 10.97
N THR A 139 -42.92 -1.24 10.62
CA THR A 139 -42.44 -2.49 9.98
C THR A 139 -41.68 -2.26 8.66
N ARG A 140 -42.15 -1.35 7.80
CA ARG A 140 -41.50 -1.02 6.52
C ARG A 140 -40.14 -0.33 6.73
N LEU A 141 -40.08 0.63 7.64
CA LEU A 141 -38.83 1.36 7.96
C LEU A 141 -37.80 0.42 8.59
N ALA A 142 -38.23 -0.43 9.53
CA ALA A 142 -37.36 -1.43 10.14
C ALA A 142 -36.78 -2.41 9.10
N ALA A 143 -37.59 -2.87 8.13
CA ALA A 143 -37.11 -3.72 7.04
C ALA A 143 -36.06 -3.01 6.16
N GLN A 144 -36.27 -1.73 5.81
CA GLN A 144 -35.30 -0.95 5.04
C GLN A 144 -33.98 -0.76 5.79
N ILE A 145 -34.04 -0.43 7.08
CA ILE A 145 -32.84 -0.30 7.93
C ILE A 145 -32.12 -1.64 8.03
N GLN A 146 -32.85 -2.76 8.15
CA GLN A 146 -32.25 -4.09 8.18
C GLN A 146 -31.47 -4.40 6.90
N THR A 147 -32.00 -4.06 5.72
CA THR A 147 -31.26 -4.18 4.45
C THR A 147 -29.96 -3.36 4.47
N GLN A 148 -30.00 -2.13 5.00
CA GLN A 148 -28.79 -1.30 5.11
C GLN A 148 -27.77 -1.90 6.09
N ARG A 149 -28.21 -2.47 7.22
CA ARG A 149 -27.34 -3.17 8.19
C ARG A 149 -26.61 -4.33 7.52
N TYR A 150 -27.31 -5.16 6.75
CA TYR A 150 -26.68 -6.26 6.00
C TYR A 150 -25.64 -5.76 5.00
N ALA A 151 -25.91 -4.66 4.29
CA ALA A 151 -24.94 -4.08 3.36
C ALA A 151 -23.68 -3.58 4.10
N VAL A 152 -23.83 -2.94 5.27
CA VAL A 152 -22.71 -2.49 6.10
C VAL A 152 -21.89 -3.67 6.64
N LEU A 153 -22.54 -4.74 7.11
CA LEU A 153 -21.86 -5.94 7.56
C LEU A 153 -21.03 -6.59 6.45
N LYS A 154 -21.57 -6.65 5.23
CA LYS A 154 -20.82 -7.12 4.06
C LYS A 154 -19.59 -6.26 3.78
N ASN A 155 -19.73 -4.93 3.86
CA ASN A 155 -18.60 -4.02 3.65
C ASN A 155 -17.51 -4.20 4.71
N LEU A 156 -17.87 -4.41 5.98
CA LEU A 156 -16.93 -4.71 7.05
C LEU A 156 -16.19 -6.04 6.81
N ASP A 157 -16.89 -7.08 6.35
CA ASP A 157 -16.27 -8.34 5.94
C ASP A 157 -15.28 -8.16 4.78
N ASP A 158 -15.65 -7.37 3.77
CA ASP A 158 -14.76 -7.06 2.65
C ASP A 158 -13.52 -6.25 3.09
N ILE A 159 -13.65 -5.35 4.07
CA ILE A 159 -12.50 -4.65 4.67
C ILE A 159 -11.57 -5.65 5.39
N ASN A 160 -12.12 -6.61 6.14
CA ASN A 160 -11.33 -7.63 6.84
C ASN A 160 -10.60 -8.58 5.87
N LYS A 161 -11.21 -8.89 4.72
CA LYS A 161 -10.55 -9.64 3.64
C LYS A 161 -9.37 -8.90 3.04
N TRP A 162 -9.38 -7.56 3.04
CA TRP A 162 -8.24 -6.79 2.58
C TRP A 162 -7.07 -6.88 3.56
N ASP A 163 -7.33 -6.76 4.85
CA ASP A 163 -6.32 -6.91 5.91
C ASP A 163 -5.54 -8.23 5.76
N THR A 164 -6.26 -9.34 5.61
CA THR A 164 -5.66 -10.68 5.47
C THR A 164 -4.94 -10.92 4.14
N LYS A 165 -5.37 -10.29 3.04
CA LYS A 165 -4.80 -10.53 1.70
C LYS A 165 -3.73 -9.53 1.32
N PHE A 166 -3.66 -8.39 1.98
CA PHE A 166 -2.77 -7.31 1.58
C PHE A 166 -1.30 -7.62 1.86
N GLU A 167 -1.00 -8.29 2.97
CA GLU A 167 0.36 -8.72 3.29
C GLU A 167 0.97 -9.58 2.18
N LEU A 168 0.21 -10.56 1.67
CA LEU A 168 0.65 -11.44 0.57
C LEU A 168 0.86 -10.69 -0.77
N ARG A 169 0.27 -9.51 -0.91
CA ARG A 169 0.29 -8.71 -2.15
C ARG A 169 1.29 -7.55 -2.07
N THR A 170 1.97 -7.38 -0.94
CA THR A 170 2.93 -6.31 -0.69
C THR A 170 4.24 -6.87 -0.15
N THR A 171 4.75 -7.87 -0.85
CA THR A 171 6.09 -8.43 -0.64
C THR A 171 6.97 -8.08 -1.83
N PHE A 172 8.27 -8.05 -1.59
CA PHE A 172 9.31 -7.90 -2.61
C PHE A 172 10.56 -8.59 -2.06
N ASP A 173 11.29 -9.33 -2.89
CA ASP A 173 12.57 -9.92 -2.51
C ASP A 173 13.67 -8.88 -2.75
N GLU A 174 14.06 -8.15 -1.72
CA GLU A 174 15.14 -7.16 -1.82
C GLU A 174 16.53 -7.78 -1.98
N GLU A 175 16.69 -9.08 -1.67
CA GLU A 175 17.97 -9.76 -1.80
C GLU A 175 18.42 -9.88 -3.26
N ILE A 176 17.52 -9.65 -4.23
CA ILE A 176 17.90 -9.61 -5.65
C ILE A 176 19.00 -8.57 -5.92
N PHE A 177 19.13 -7.52 -5.09
CA PHE A 177 20.19 -6.51 -5.23
C PHE A 177 21.52 -6.95 -4.60
N GLN A 178 21.46 -7.94 -3.71
CA GLN A 178 22.60 -8.49 -2.98
C GLN A 178 23.12 -9.77 -3.64
N ARG A 179 22.30 -10.44 -4.44
CA ARG A 179 22.73 -11.55 -5.30
C ARG A 179 23.61 -11.00 -6.43
N GLU A 180 24.66 -11.76 -6.77
CA GLU A 180 25.84 -11.42 -7.58
C GLU A 180 27.01 -10.78 -6.84
#